data_AF-A0A7S0SQ50-F1
#
_entry.id   AF-A0A7S0SQ50-F1
#
_cell.length_a   1.000
_cell.length_b   1.000
_cell.length_c   1.000
_cell.angle_alpha   90.00
_cell.angle_beta   90.00
_cell.angle_gamma   90.00
#
_symmetry.space_group_name_H-M   'P 1'
#
loop_
_entity.id
_entity.type
_entity.pdbx_description
1 polymer ?
#
loop_
_entity_poly.entity_id
_entity_poly.type
_entity_poly.pdbx_seq_one_letter_code
_entity_poly.pdbx_strand_id
1 'polypeptide(L)'
;TTLAMSALPSALGRFGLPPSSSSWKKPARGCGRRLHKHDGGRLRRCERHARANSLSDSAPAMVNPSDAEPTMMPSFVKRTPLGDERERDMCSTCGFIDYRNPKVVVGCLPIWTDAAGVRRVLMCRRRIEPSAGKWGFPQGFMELGESTRQGAARETMEEAGATVDPGPMLACYNLPGQVQLLYMATMDG
;
A
#
# COMPACT_ATOMS: atom_id res chain seq x y z
N THR A 1 -18.22 9.76 33.50
CA THR A 1 -19.56 9.31 33.89
C THR A 1 -20.31 8.90 32.66
N THR A 2 -20.49 7.60 32.53
CA THR A 2 -21.11 6.83 31.45
C THR A 2 -22.60 7.13 31.30
N LEU A 3 -23.12 7.16 30.06
CA LEU A 3 -24.51 6.87 29.69
C LEU A 3 -24.49 6.55 28.19
N ALA A 4 -24.42 5.28 27.79
CA ALA A 4 -25.47 4.25 27.73
C ALA A 4 -26.41 4.41 26.52
N MET A 5 -26.29 3.40 25.65
CA MET A 5 -26.98 3.15 24.40
C MET A 5 -28.48 2.88 24.60
N SER A 6 -29.28 3.11 23.55
CA SER A 6 -30.48 2.31 23.30
C SER A 6 -30.53 1.93 21.83
N ALA A 7 -30.60 0.62 21.59
CA ALA A 7 -30.80 -0.03 20.30
C ALA A 7 -32.26 -0.50 20.20
N LEU A 8 -32.76 -0.75 18.98
CA LEU A 8 -33.74 -1.81 18.61
C LEU A 8 -33.95 -1.81 17.06
N PRO A 9 -34.53 -2.87 16.42
CA PRO A 9 -33.75 -3.73 15.53
C PRO A 9 -34.26 -3.92 14.08
N SER A 10 -33.40 -4.60 13.30
CA SER A 10 -33.67 -5.54 12.18
C SER A 10 -34.21 -5.05 10.83
N ALA A 11 -33.47 -5.32 9.75
CA ALA A 11 -33.88 -6.30 8.73
C ALA A 11 -32.71 -6.60 7.77
N LEU A 12 -32.50 -7.90 7.53
CA LEU A 12 -31.49 -8.48 6.66
C LEU A 12 -31.78 -8.21 5.18
N GLY A 13 -30.74 -7.86 4.44
CA GLY A 13 -30.71 -7.93 2.97
C GLY A 13 -29.34 -8.40 2.50
N ARG A 14 -29.13 -9.72 2.50
CA ARG A 14 -27.93 -10.35 1.92
C ARG A 14 -27.97 -10.19 0.40
N PHE A 15 -27.06 -9.39 -0.16
CA PHE A 15 -26.65 -9.55 -1.56
C PHE A 15 -25.23 -10.11 -1.58
N GLY A 16 -25.15 -11.41 -1.88
CA GLY A 16 -23.89 -12.10 -2.11
C GLY A 16 -23.26 -11.63 -3.41
N LEU A 17 -22.00 -11.19 -3.35
CA LEU A 17 -21.16 -11.04 -4.53
C LEU A 17 -20.43 -12.37 -4.79
N PRO A 18 -20.42 -12.87 -6.03
CA PRO A 18 -19.71 -14.10 -6.38
C PRO A 18 -18.19 -13.87 -6.35
N PRO A 19 -17.37 -14.92 -6.07
CA PRO A 19 -15.94 -14.82 -6.22
C PRO A 19 -15.60 -14.89 -7.71
N SER A 20 -15.32 -13.76 -8.35
CA SER A 20 -14.69 -13.78 -9.67
C SER A 20 -13.17 -13.79 -9.48
N SER A 21 -12.61 -14.99 -9.50
CA SER A 21 -11.18 -15.21 -9.73
C SER A 21 -10.81 -14.64 -11.11
N SER A 22 -10.30 -13.42 -11.16
CA SER A 22 -9.55 -12.95 -12.32
C SER A 22 -8.07 -12.93 -11.96
N SER A 23 -7.46 -14.11 -11.95
CA SER A 23 -6.02 -14.24 -12.00
C SER A 23 -5.53 -13.64 -13.31
N TRP A 24 -5.13 -12.36 -13.28
CA TRP A 24 -4.35 -11.78 -14.37
C TRP A 24 -2.92 -12.32 -14.28
N LYS A 25 -2.75 -13.57 -14.70
CA LYS A 25 -1.43 -14.13 -15.02
C LYS A 25 -1.08 -13.63 -16.41
N LYS A 26 -0.28 -12.56 -16.49
CA LYS A 26 0.63 -12.45 -17.64
C LYS A 26 1.77 -13.43 -17.38
N PRO A 27 1.92 -14.53 -18.14
CA PRO A 27 3.19 -15.21 -18.15
C PRO A 27 4.21 -14.19 -18.66
N ALA A 28 5.20 -13.86 -17.84
CA ALA A 28 6.41 -13.24 -18.35
C ALA A 28 6.90 -14.16 -19.47
N ARG A 29 6.81 -13.67 -20.71
CA ARG A 29 7.44 -14.32 -21.85
C ARG A 29 8.91 -14.55 -21.46
N GLY A 30 9.34 -15.78 -21.66
CA GLY A 30 10.40 -16.40 -20.89
C GLY A 30 11.70 -15.60 -20.86
N CYS A 31 12.17 -15.32 -19.65
CA CYS A 31 13.60 -15.46 -19.40
C CYS A 31 13.87 -16.96 -19.37
N GLY A 32 14.52 -17.45 -20.43
CA GLY A 32 14.70 -18.86 -20.71
C GLY A 32 15.21 -19.61 -19.48
N ARG A 33 14.62 -20.78 -19.24
CA ARG A 33 15.32 -21.89 -18.59
C ARG A 33 16.46 -22.31 -19.52
N ARG A 34 17.49 -21.49 -19.66
CA ARG A 34 18.81 -22.00 -19.95
C ARG A 34 19.46 -22.11 -18.59
N LEU A 35 19.27 -23.29 -18.00
CA LEU A 35 20.22 -23.87 -17.07
C LEU A 35 21.58 -23.82 -17.76
N HIS A 36 22.29 -22.71 -17.61
CA HIS A 36 23.73 -22.75 -17.79
C HIS A 36 24.22 -23.65 -16.65
N LYS A 37 24.46 -24.91 -16.98
CA LYS A 37 25.41 -25.74 -16.26
C LYS A 37 26.74 -25.00 -16.32
N HIS A 38 26.95 -24.09 -15.39
CA HIS A 38 28.29 -23.80 -14.92
C HIS A 38 28.61 -24.86 -13.88
N ASP A 39 29.77 -25.48 -14.05
CA ASP A 39 30.27 -26.60 -13.28
C ASP A 39 29.96 -26.51 -11.78
N GLY A 40 29.31 -27.54 -11.24
CA GLY A 40 29.30 -27.89 -9.81
C GLY A 40 28.72 -26.90 -8.79
N GLY A 41 28.32 -25.68 -9.18
CA GLY A 41 27.85 -24.66 -8.25
C GLY A 41 26.33 -24.52 -8.23
N ARG A 42 25.66 -25.10 -7.22
CA ARG A 42 24.25 -24.81 -6.90
C ARG A 42 24.08 -23.29 -6.82
N LEU A 43 23.35 -22.66 -7.75
CA LEU A 43 22.98 -21.24 -7.65
C LEU A 43 22.24 -21.05 -6.31
N ARG A 44 22.94 -20.50 -5.31
CA ARG A 44 22.37 -20.22 -4.00
C ARG A 44 21.37 -19.08 -4.19
N ARG A 45 20.08 -19.41 -4.20
CA ARG A 45 19.00 -18.42 -4.19
C ARG A 45 19.19 -17.61 -2.90
N CYS A 46 19.32 -16.28 -3.00
CA CYS A 46 19.25 -15.44 -1.80
C CYS A 46 17.86 -15.62 -1.19
N GLU A 47 17.78 -16.36 -0.08
CA GLU A 47 16.52 -16.76 0.56
C GLU A 47 15.62 -15.56 0.92
N ARG A 48 16.22 -14.37 1.02
CA ARG A 48 15.55 -13.11 1.33
C ARG A 48 14.53 -12.65 0.27
N HIS A 49 14.75 -12.92 -1.02
CA HIS A 49 13.82 -12.48 -2.08
C HIS A 49 12.66 -13.46 -2.34
N ALA A 50 12.67 -14.66 -1.76
CA ALA A 50 11.62 -15.67 -1.95
C ALA A 50 10.34 -15.39 -1.14
N ARG A 51 10.42 -14.56 -0.09
CA ARG A 51 9.28 -14.27 0.81
C ARG A 51 8.29 -13.24 0.26
N ALA A 52 8.61 -12.55 -0.83
CA ALA A 52 7.74 -11.52 -1.40
C ALA A 52 6.49 -12.09 -2.10
N ASN A 53 6.32 -13.41 -2.22
CA ASN A 53 5.23 -14.01 -3.02
C ASN A 53 4.63 -15.33 -2.50
N SER A 54 4.83 -15.70 -1.23
CA SER A 54 4.23 -16.92 -0.65
C SER A 54 3.29 -16.61 0.52
N LEU A 55 1.99 -16.55 0.24
CA LEU A 55 0.94 -16.75 1.25
C LEU A 55 0.90 -18.24 1.62
N SER A 56 1.68 -18.63 2.62
CA SER A 56 1.41 -19.86 3.37
C SER A 56 2.02 -19.72 4.76
N ASP A 57 1.18 -19.40 5.74
CA ASP A 57 1.51 -19.43 7.15
C ASP A 57 1.77 -20.88 7.57
N SER A 58 3.05 -21.21 7.73
CA SER A 58 3.46 -22.32 8.56
C SER A 58 4.71 -21.86 9.30
N ALA A 59 4.60 -21.78 10.63
CA ALA A 59 5.69 -21.36 11.50
C ALA A 59 6.93 -22.23 11.19
N PRO A 60 8.12 -21.63 10.97
CA PRO A 60 9.31 -22.41 10.71
C PRO A 60 9.68 -23.17 12.00
N ALA A 61 10.01 -24.46 11.84
CA ALA A 61 10.62 -25.25 12.90
C ALA A 61 11.87 -24.54 13.43
N MET A 62 12.16 -24.69 14.73
CA MET A 62 13.36 -24.12 15.35
C MET A 62 14.62 -24.74 14.71
N VAL A 63 15.25 -24.00 13.79
CA VAL A 63 16.52 -24.39 13.16
C VAL A 63 17.65 -24.07 14.12
N ASN A 64 18.57 -25.02 14.35
CA ASN A 64 19.75 -24.80 15.18
C ASN A 64 20.61 -23.66 14.62
N PRO A 65 21.16 -22.76 15.46
CA PRO A 65 21.98 -21.63 15.01
C PRO A 65 23.23 -22.03 14.20
N SER A 66 23.73 -23.26 14.38
CA SER A 66 24.88 -23.81 13.66
C SER A 66 24.55 -24.31 12.25
N ASP A 67 23.28 -24.57 11.96
CA ASP A 67 22.80 -25.02 10.64
C ASP A 67 22.30 -23.83 9.79
N ALA A 68 22.40 -22.61 10.33
CA ALA A 68 22.06 -21.39 9.61
C ALA A 68 23.13 -21.11 8.54
N GLU A 69 22.78 -21.39 7.29
CA GLU A 69 23.55 -20.97 6.12
C GLU A 69 23.91 -19.47 6.23
N PRO A 70 25.17 -19.08 5.92
CA PRO A 70 25.61 -17.70 6.09
C PRO A 70 24.69 -16.77 5.30
N THR A 71 24.00 -15.88 6.01
CA THR A 71 22.98 -15.02 5.44
C THR A 71 23.64 -13.95 4.58
N MET A 72 23.89 -14.26 3.30
CA MET A 72 24.46 -13.31 2.35
C MET A 72 23.52 -12.09 2.23
N MET A 73 24.05 -10.89 2.51
CA MET A 73 23.30 -9.66 2.31
C MET A 73 23.17 -9.39 0.81
N PRO A 74 21.97 -9.10 0.30
CA PRO A 74 21.82 -8.73 -1.09
C PRO A 74 22.54 -7.39 -1.34
N SER A 75 23.47 -7.38 -2.29
CA SER A 75 24.04 -6.15 -2.84
C SER A 75 23.27 -5.79 -4.10
N PHE A 76 22.75 -4.56 -4.17
CA PHE A 76 22.03 -4.05 -5.34
C PHE A 76 22.93 -3.14 -6.15
N VAL A 77 22.89 -3.30 -7.48
CA VAL A 77 23.63 -2.50 -8.45
C VAL A 77 22.69 -2.07 -9.57
N LYS A 78 22.84 -0.83 -10.05
CA LYS A 78 22.11 -0.36 -11.22
C LYS A 78 22.64 -1.04 -12.47
N ARG A 79 21.76 -1.73 -13.20
CA ARG A 79 22.04 -2.34 -14.51
C ARG A 79 20.78 -2.31 -15.36
N THR A 80 20.94 -2.37 -16.68
CA THR A 80 19.82 -2.58 -17.61
C THR A 80 19.63 -4.09 -17.84
N PRO A 81 18.51 -4.68 -17.39
CA PRO A 81 18.21 -6.08 -17.68
C PRO A 81 18.17 -6.37 -19.18
N LEU A 82 18.49 -7.60 -19.59
CA LEU A 82 18.38 -8.01 -20.99
C LEU A 82 16.93 -7.85 -21.48
N GLY A 83 16.74 -7.04 -22.54
CA GLY A 83 15.43 -6.76 -23.10
C GLY A 83 14.63 -5.68 -22.36
N ASP A 84 15.21 -5.00 -21.37
CA ASP A 84 14.70 -3.74 -20.81
C ASP A 84 15.47 -2.56 -21.44
N GLU A 85 14.87 -1.38 -21.41
CA GLU A 85 15.46 -0.12 -21.89
C GLU A 85 15.90 0.78 -20.73
N ARG A 86 15.55 0.43 -19.49
CA ARG A 86 15.79 1.25 -18.30
C ARG A 86 16.69 0.56 -17.30
N GLU A 87 17.52 1.35 -16.63
CA GLU A 87 18.27 0.87 -15.49
C GLU A 87 17.34 0.51 -14.32
N ARG A 88 17.65 -0.61 -13.67
CA ARG A 88 16.94 -1.12 -12.50
C ARG A 88 17.94 -1.45 -11.41
N ASP A 89 17.49 -1.38 -10.16
CA ASP A 89 18.25 -1.91 -9.04
C ASP A 89 18.19 -3.45 -9.11
N MET A 90 19.31 -4.07 -9.45
CA MET A 90 19.42 -5.52 -9.61
C MET A 90 20.32 -6.11 -8.53
N CYS A 91 19.88 -7.20 -7.90
CA CYS A 91 20.71 -7.96 -6.98
C CYS A 91 21.90 -8.58 -7.73
N SER A 92 23.12 -8.21 -7.34
CA SER A 92 24.36 -8.69 -7.94
C SER A 92 24.60 -10.19 -7.76
N THR A 93 23.92 -10.82 -6.79
CA THR A 93 24.06 -12.26 -6.48
C THR A 93 23.11 -13.14 -7.30
N CYS A 94 21.86 -12.73 -7.46
CA CYS A 94 20.82 -13.61 -8.04
C CYS A 94 20.05 -12.99 -9.21
N GLY A 95 20.33 -11.73 -9.57
CA GLY A 95 19.66 -11.04 -10.68
C GLY A 95 18.23 -10.59 -10.39
N PHE A 96 17.75 -10.70 -9.15
CA PHE A 96 16.45 -10.17 -8.73
C PHE A 96 16.37 -8.66 -9.04
N ILE A 97 15.27 -8.22 -9.64
CA ILE A 97 15.04 -6.82 -9.99
C ILE A 97 14.12 -6.20 -8.92
N ASP A 98 14.61 -5.16 -8.26
CA ASP A 98 13.81 -4.34 -7.35
C ASP A 98 13.13 -3.21 -8.12
N TYR A 99 11.81 -3.32 -8.28
CA TYR A 99 11.03 -2.33 -8.99
C TYR A 99 10.65 -1.20 -8.05
N ARG A 100 11.02 0.03 -8.43
CA ARG A 100 10.55 1.24 -7.76
C ARG A 100 9.17 1.62 -8.30
N ASN A 101 8.13 1.36 -7.53
CA ASN A 101 6.76 1.70 -7.87
C ASN A 101 6.41 3.12 -7.39
N PRO A 102 5.50 3.84 -8.08
CA PRO A 102 4.91 5.07 -7.56
C PRO A 102 4.22 4.83 -6.22
N LYS A 103 4.27 5.83 -5.34
CA LYS A 103 3.53 5.79 -4.07
C LYS A 103 2.08 6.20 -4.29
N VAL A 104 1.16 5.61 -3.53
CA VAL A 104 -0.24 6.03 -3.50
C VAL A 104 -0.45 6.90 -2.28
N VAL A 105 -0.97 8.11 -2.50
CA VAL A 105 -1.38 9.05 -1.46
C VAL A 105 -2.91 9.09 -1.44
N VAL A 106 -3.51 9.01 -0.26
CA VAL A 106 -4.95 9.00 -0.06
C VAL A 106 -5.34 10.09 0.92
N GLY A 107 -6.51 10.71 0.71
CA GLY A 107 -7.00 11.75 1.59
C GLY A 107 -8.50 12.01 1.43
N CYS A 108 -9.03 12.81 2.33
CA CYS A 108 -10.43 13.21 2.34
C CYS A 108 -10.56 14.73 2.27
N LEU A 109 -11.67 15.20 1.72
CA LEU A 109 -12.18 16.54 1.92
C LEU A 109 -13.40 16.44 2.86
N PRO A 110 -13.21 16.56 4.18
CA PRO A 110 -14.31 16.42 5.14
C PRO A 110 -15.21 17.63 5.10
N ILE A 111 -16.51 17.39 5.07
CA ILE A 111 -17.55 18.40 4.92
C ILE A 111 -18.62 18.17 5.98
N TRP A 112 -19.06 19.25 6.62
CA TRP A 112 -20.23 19.25 7.50
C TRP A 112 -21.08 20.50 7.29
N THR A 113 -22.28 20.50 7.85
CA THR A 113 -23.14 21.69 7.92
C THR A 113 -23.14 22.17 9.37
N ASP A 114 -22.78 23.41 9.62
CA ASP A 114 -22.80 23.98 10.97
C ASP A 114 -24.23 24.25 11.46
N ALA A 115 -24.36 24.63 12.74
CA ALA A 115 -25.66 24.92 13.35
C ALA A 115 -26.44 26.07 12.66
N ALA A 116 -25.76 26.92 11.87
CA ALA A 116 -26.38 27.99 11.10
C ALA A 116 -26.82 27.53 9.69
N GLY A 117 -26.70 26.23 9.37
CA GLY A 117 -27.04 25.69 8.06
C GLY A 117 -25.98 25.95 6.99
N VAL A 118 -24.78 26.39 7.36
CA VAL A 118 -23.71 26.71 6.41
C VAL A 118 -22.79 25.51 6.22
N ARG A 119 -22.53 25.15 4.96
CA ARG A 119 -21.59 24.08 4.60
C ARG A 119 -20.15 24.52 4.87
N ARG A 120 -19.41 23.71 5.62
CA ARG A 120 -18.02 23.92 6.02
C ARG A 120 -17.12 22.80 5.51
N VAL A 121 -15.83 23.07 5.47
CA VAL A 121 -14.79 22.13 5.05
C VAL A 121 -13.70 22.10 6.11
N LEU A 122 -13.24 20.91 6.46
CA LEU A 122 -12.13 20.74 7.39
C LEU A 122 -10.81 20.85 6.61
N MET A 123 -9.90 21.67 7.12
CA MET A 123 -8.55 21.80 6.59
C MET A 123 -7.54 21.72 7.74
N CYS A 124 -6.37 21.16 7.47
CA CYS A 124 -5.24 21.11 8.37
C CYS A 124 -4.23 22.20 8.01
N ARG A 125 -3.73 22.91 9.01
CA ARG A 125 -2.60 23.84 8.84
C ARG A 125 -1.30 23.07 9.02
N ARG A 126 -0.51 22.98 7.94
CA ARG A 126 0.73 22.19 7.92
C ARG A 126 1.77 22.77 8.86
N ARG A 127 2.47 21.91 9.61
CA ARG A 127 3.51 22.33 10.58
C ARG A 127 4.95 22.08 10.11
N ILE A 128 5.13 21.41 8.98
CA ILE A 128 6.45 21.03 8.45
C ILE A 128 6.70 21.60 7.06
N GLU A 129 7.98 21.94 6.79
CA GLU A 129 8.44 22.37 5.48
C GLU A 129 8.30 21.26 4.42
N PRO A 130 8.16 21.59 3.12
CA PRO A 130 8.34 22.89 2.45
C PRO A 130 7.08 23.79 2.41
N SER A 131 6.06 23.47 3.19
CA SER A 131 4.77 24.16 3.12
C SER A 131 4.19 24.40 4.51
N ALA A 132 5.05 24.69 5.48
CA ALA A 132 4.63 25.06 6.81
C ALA A 132 3.74 26.32 6.75
N GLY A 133 2.71 26.36 7.60
CA GLY A 133 1.77 27.47 7.68
C GLY A 133 0.67 27.50 6.61
N LYS A 134 0.80 26.74 5.51
CA LYS A 134 -0.23 26.60 4.47
C LYS A 134 -1.33 25.64 4.89
N TRP A 135 -2.51 25.81 4.30
CA TRP A 135 -3.65 24.92 4.50
C TRP A 135 -3.64 23.78 3.47
N GLY A 136 -4.01 22.58 3.93
CA GLY A 136 -4.25 21.42 3.10
C GLY A 136 -5.39 20.60 3.67
N PHE A 137 -5.89 19.65 2.90
CA PHE A 137 -6.82 18.64 3.40
C PHE A 137 -6.05 17.44 3.97
N PRO A 138 -6.64 16.66 4.90
CA PRO A 138 -6.00 15.51 5.50
C PRO A 138 -5.59 14.45 4.46
N GLN A 139 -4.33 14.03 4.46
CA GLN A 139 -3.81 13.07 3.49
C GLN A 139 -2.49 12.43 3.91
N GLY A 140 -2.25 11.20 3.46
CA GLY A 140 -0.98 10.51 3.66
C GLY A 140 -0.81 9.30 2.76
N PHE A 141 0.23 8.50 3.01
CA PHE A 141 0.50 7.33 2.19
C PHE A 141 -0.50 6.21 2.49
N MET A 142 -0.90 5.51 1.44
CA MET A 142 -1.69 4.29 1.59
C MET A 142 -0.79 3.16 2.10
N GLU A 143 -1.26 2.48 3.14
CA GLU A 143 -0.57 1.34 3.73
C GLU A 143 -0.96 0.02 3.05
N LEU A 144 -0.17 -1.03 3.29
CA LEU A 144 -0.51 -2.37 2.80
C LEU A 144 -1.66 -2.96 3.62
N GLY A 145 -2.59 -3.64 2.94
CA GLY A 145 -3.71 -4.33 3.59
C GLY A 145 -4.94 -3.45 3.83
N GLU A 146 -4.89 -2.16 3.52
CA GLU A 146 -6.07 -1.28 3.52
C GLU A 146 -6.58 -1.02 2.09
N SER A 147 -7.83 -0.57 1.98
CA SER A 147 -8.36 0.06 0.77
C SER A 147 -8.05 1.56 0.76
N THR A 148 -8.14 2.19 -0.41
CA THR A 148 -7.87 3.64 -0.54
C THR A 148 -8.81 4.51 0.30
N ARG A 149 -10.04 4.05 0.52
CA ARG A 149 -11.00 4.72 1.43
C ARG A 149 -10.63 4.53 2.90
N GLN A 150 -10.24 3.32 3.30
CA GLN A 150 -9.79 3.07 4.68
C GLN A 150 -8.56 3.92 5.02
N GLY A 151 -7.57 3.99 4.13
CA GLY A 151 -6.41 4.85 4.32
C GLY A 151 -6.79 6.34 4.40
N ALA A 152 -7.68 6.82 3.53
CA ALA A 152 -8.16 8.21 3.58
C ALA A 152 -8.87 8.54 4.91
N ALA A 153 -9.69 7.63 5.43
CA ALA A 153 -10.33 7.79 6.74
C ALA A 153 -9.31 7.77 7.89
N ARG A 154 -8.35 6.83 7.85
CA ARG A 154 -7.27 6.72 8.84
C ARG A 154 -6.45 8.00 8.91
N GLU A 155 -5.96 8.49 7.77
CA GLU A 155 -5.20 9.75 7.68
C GLU A 155 -5.99 10.96 8.18
N THR A 156 -7.31 10.99 7.91
CA THR A 156 -8.18 12.06 8.43
C THR A 156 -8.27 12.02 9.95
N MET A 157 -8.36 10.84 10.55
CA MET A 157 -8.36 10.68 12.00
C MET A 157 -7.00 11.06 12.61
N GLU A 158 -5.89 10.65 11.99
CA GLU A 158 -4.53 10.93 12.48
C GLU A 158 -4.16 12.42 12.41
N GLU A 159 -4.45 13.09 11.30
CA GLU A 159 -4.05 14.49 11.10
C GLU A 159 -5.03 15.50 11.70
N ALA A 160 -6.33 15.18 11.74
CA ALA A 160 -7.38 16.11 12.14
C ALA A 160 -8.20 15.67 13.35
N GLY A 161 -8.04 14.43 13.84
CA GLY A 161 -8.88 13.87 14.91
C GLY A 161 -10.34 13.67 14.50
N ALA A 162 -10.64 13.70 13.20
CA ALA A 162 -11.99 13.65 12.67
C ALA A 162 -12.32 12.24 12.15
N THR A 163 -13.44 11.68 12.60
CA THR A 163 -13.99 10.45 12.03
C THR A 163 -14.87 10.81 10.84
N VAL A 164 -14.65 10.13 9.72
CA VAL A 164 -15.37 10.35 8.47
C VAL A 164 -15.73 9.03 7.81
N ASP A 165 -16.80 9.04 7.01
CA ASP A 165 -17.09 7.98 6.04
C ASP A 165 -16.75 8.48 4.62
N PRO A 166 -15.63 8.02 4.01
CA PRO A 166 -15.27 8.43 2.66
C PRO A 166 -16.27 7.92 1.61
N GLY A 167 -16.95 8.87 0.97
CA GLY A 167 -17.92 8.64 -0.07
C GLY A 167 -17.27 8.55 -1.48
N PRO A 168 -17.80 9.26 -2.48
CA PRO A 168 -17.28 9.20 -3.84
C PRO A 168 -15.89 9.83 -3.96
N MET A 169 -15.07 9.31 -4.89
CA MET A 169 -13.80 9.91 -5.25
C MET A 169 -14.06 11.27 -5.91
N LEU A 170 -13.42 12.31 -5.37
CA LEU A 170 -13.50 13.68 -5.86
C LEU A 170 -12.49 13.94 -6.96
N ALA A 171 -11.24 13.46 -6.78
CA ALA A 171 -10.16 13.74 -7.71
C ALA A 171 -9.08 12.64 -7.67
N CYS A 172 -8.39 12.50 -8.81
CA CYS A 172 -7.17 11.71 -8.96
C CYS A 172 -6.10 12.59 -9.60
N TYR A 173 -5.01 12.84 -8.87
CA TYR A 173 -3.88 13.63 -9.36
C TYR A 173 -2.71 12.71 -9.74
N ASN A 174 -2.25 12.87 -10.98
CA ASN A 174 -1.11 12.14 -11.52
C ASN A 174 0.15 12.98 -11.39
N LEU A 175 1.03 12.62 -10.46
CA LEU A 175 2.26 13.35 -10.18
C LEU A 175 3.47 12.45 -10.44
N PRO A 176 4.64 13.00 -10.83
CA PRO A 176 5.83 12.18 -11.01
C PRO A 176 6.19 11.41 -9.73
N GLY A 177 6.15 10.08 -9.80
CA GLY A 177 6.47 9.19 -8.68
C GLY A 177 5.35 8.98 -7.64
N GLN A 178 4.17 9.60 -7.81
CA GLN A 178 3.04 9.38 -6.92
C GLN A 178 1.68 9.57 -7.60
N VAL A 179 0.68 8.83 -7.14
CA VAL A 179 -0.72 9.05 -7.50
C VAL A 179 -1.48 9.43 -6.25
N GLN A 180 -2.23 10.52 -6.32
CA GLN A 180 -3.01 11.00 -5.19
C GLN A 180 -4.51 10.86 -5.45
N LEU A 181 -5.22 10.21 -4.52
CA LEU A 181 -6.65 9.98 -4.58
C LEU A 181 -7.33 10.76 -3.46
N LEU A 182 -8.30 11.60 -3.82
CA LEU A 182 -9.05 12.43 -2.88
C LEU A 182 -10.51 12.01 -2.87
N TYR A 183 -11.07 11.79 -1.68
CA TYR A 183 -12.48 11.44 -1.48
C TYR A 183 -13.26 12.60 -0.87
N MET A 184 -14.52 12.77 -1.25
CA MET A 184 -15.44 13.56 -0.43
C MET A 184 -15.85 12.74 0.79
N ALA A 185 -15.92 13.36 1.96
CA ALA A 185 -16.35 12.70 3.18
C ALA A 185 -17.33 13.58 3.95
N THR A 186 -18.37 12.98 4.50
CA THR A 186 -19.28 13.67 5.42
C THR A 186 -18.85 13.43 6.86
N MET A 187 -18.95 14.47 7.68
CA MET A 187 -18.79 14.38 9.13
C MET A 187 -20.16 14.56 9.79
N ASP A 188 -20.44 13.76 10.81
CA ASP A 188 -21.55 14.01 11.72
C ASP A 188 -21.17 15.21 12.60
N GLY A 189 -22.08 16.19 12.68
CA GLY A 189 -21.87 17.47 13.36
C GLY A 189 -22.04 17.42 14.88
#